data_AF-A0AAE3MLB0-F1
#
_entry.id   AF-A0AAE3MLB0-F1
#
_cell.length_a   1.000
_cell.length_b   1.000
_cell.length_c   1.000
_cell.angle_alpha   90.00
_cell.angle_beta   90.00
_cell.angle_gamma   90.00
#
_symmetry.space_group_name_H-M   'P 1'
#
loop_
_entity.id
_entity.type
_entity.pdbx_description
1 polymer ?
#
loop_
_entity_poly.entity_id
_entity_poly.type
_entity_poly.pdbx_seq_one_letter_code
_entity_poly.pdbx_strand_id
1 'polypeptide(L)'
;MNNSELINAIRRSNMAYKAYSKEKYYYQALRIRSINKVIYTLLEDLQLKTDDIYQNNRIVDYIFHLEDWFAQFEDLENRLKPTLDTEFVFERLTNSFSYPKEFIKKLK
;
A
#
# COMPACT_ATOMS: atom_id res chain seq x y z
N MET A 1 -15.15 4.80 -12.38
CA MET A 1 -14.95 3.80 -11.31
C MET A 1 -15.68 4.29 -10.07
N ASN A 2 -16.12 3.41 -9.17
CA ASN A 2 -16.80 3.83 -7.95
C ASN A 2 -15.79 3.95 -6.81
N ASN A 3 -15.75 5.10 -6.11
CA ASN A 3 -14.86 5.29 -4.95
C ASN A 3 -15.03 4.19 -3.88
N SER A 4 -16.22 3.56 -3.81
CA SER A 4 -16.47 2.42 -2.92
C SER A 4 -15.50 1.24 -3.10
N GLU A 5 -14.95 1.04 -4.30
CA GLU A 5 -14.00 -0.04 -4.61
C GLU A 5 -12.64 0.26 -3.96
N LEU A 6 -12.10 1.45 -4.19
CA LEU A 6 -10.88 1.96 -3.56
C LEU A 6 -11.01 2.03 -2.03
N ILE A 7 -12.14 2.53 -1.51
CA ILE A 7 -12.42 2.58 -0.06
C ILE A 7 -12.43 1.17 0.55
N ASN A 8 -13.03 0.18 -0.11
CA ASN A 8 -13.03 -1.20 0.37
C ASN A 8 -11.64 -1.85 0.28
N ALA A 9 -10.86 -1.56 -0.76
CA ALA A 9 -9.49 -2.03 -0.89
C ALA A 9 -8.60 -1.46 0.23
N ILE A 10 -8.68 -0.14 0.47
CA ILE A 10 -8.01 0.55 1.59
C ILE A 10 -8.45 -0.03 2.94
N ARG A 11 -9.74 -0.27 3.15
CA ARG A 11 -10.26 -0.91 4.37
C ARG A 11 -9.66 -2.31 4.58
N ARG A 12 -9.57 -3.12 3.52
CA ARG A 12 -8.95 -4.45 3.56
C ARG A 12 -7.43 -4.38 3.82
N SER A 13 -6.72 -3.38 3.27
CA SER A 13 -5.29 -3.17 3.58
C SER A 13 -5.07 -2.77 5.04
N ASN A 14 -5.85 -1.83 5.59
CA ASN A 14 -5.81 -1.49 7.02
C ASN A 14 -6.09 -2.71 7.92
N MET A 15 -7.01 -3.60 7.53
CA MET A 15 -7.25 -4.87 8.25
C MET A 15 -6.06 -5.85 8.13
N ALA A 16 -5.40 -5.93 6.97
CA ALA A 16 -4.21 -6.75 6.78
C ALA A 16 -3.02 -6.22 7.62
N TYR A 17 -2.78 -4.91 7.60
CA TYR A 17 -1.78 -4.25 8.44
C TYR A 17 -2.03 -4.46 9.94
N LYS A 18 -3.29 -4.39 10.41
CA LYS A 18 -3.63 -4.66 11.82
C LYS A 18 -3.45 -6.14 12.24
N ALA A 19 -3.45 -7.07 11.29
CA ALA A 19 -3.08 -8.46 11.55
C ALA A 19 -1.55 -8.62 11.58
N TYR A 20 -0.87 -8.08 10.57
CA TYR A 20 0.59 -8.05 10.45
C TYR A 20 1.28 -7.39 11.65
N SER A 21 0.76 -6.29 12.17
CA SER A 21 1.38 -5.53 13.26
C SER A 21 1.44 -6.26 14.61
N LYS A 22 0.89 -7.48 14.70
CA LYS A 22 0.99 -8.34 15.88
C LYS A 22 2.19 -9.28 15.82
N GLU A 23 2.31 -10.02 14.72
CA GLU A 23 3.27 -11.14 14.58
C GLU A 23 4.34 -10.91 13.49
N LYS A 24 4.04 -10.06 12.50
CA LYS A 24 4.91 -9.66 11.38
C LYS A 24 5.43 -10.79 10.47
N TYR A 25 4.76 -11.94 10.43
CA TYR A 25 5.17 -13.06 9.56
C TYR A 25 5.03 -12.75 8.06
N TYR A 26 5.87 -13.37 7.23
CA TYR A 26 5.87 -13.22 5.78
C TYR A 26 4.51 -13.50 5.12
N TYR A 27 3.74 -14.51 5.56
CA TYR A 27 2.40 -14.76 5.03
C TYR A 27 1.41 -13.61 5.29
N GLN A 28 1.64 -12.80 6.33
CA GLN A 28 0.86 -11.60 6.65
C GLN A 28 1.30 -10.43 5.79
N ALA A 29 2.60 -10.30 5.52
CA ALA A 29 3.16 -9.33 4.59
C ALA A 29 2.70 -9.58 3.14
N LEU A 30 2.67 -10.84 2.68
CA LEU A 30 2.11 -11.23 1.38
C LEU A 30 0.65 -10.81 1.21
N ARG A 31 -0.16 -10.91 2.29
CA ARG A 31 -1.55 -10.42 2.30
C ARG A 31 -1.63 -8.91 2.09
N ILE A 32 -0.68 -8.14 2.63
CA ILE A 32 -0.56 -6.70 2.38
C ILE A 32 -0.14 -6.42 0.94
N ARG A 33 0.88 -7.12 0.39
CA ARG A 33 1.32 -6.96 -1.02
C ARG A 33 0.19 -7.23 -1.99
N SER A 34 -0.59 -8.29 -1.75
CA SER A 34 -1.77 -8.64 -2.57
C SER A 34 -2.82 -7.53 -2.62
N ILE A 35 -3.18 -6.92 -1.49
CA ILE A 35 -4.20 -5.85 -1.47
C ILE A 35 -3.63 -4.48 -1.89
N ASN A 36 -2.36 -4.20 -1.60
CA ASN A 36 -1.69 -2.99 -2.07
C ASN A 36 -1.61 -2.96 -3.60
N LYS A 37 -1.34 -4.09 -4.28
CA LYS A 37 -1.38 -4.17 -5.76
C LYS A 37 -2.77 -3.83 -6.32
N VAL A 38 -3.86 -4.23 -5.64
CA VAL A 38 -5.22 -3.81 -6.02
C VAL A 38 -5.45 -2.32 -5.78
N ILE A 39 -4.98 -1.75 -4.66
CA ILE A 39 -5.09 -0.31 -4.40
C ILE A 39 -4.32 0.49 -5.47
N TYR A 40 -3.12 0.04 -5.84
CA TYR A 40 -2.27 0.66 -6.86
C TYR A 40 -3.01 0.79 -8.20
N THR A 41 -3.55 -0.30 -8.75
CA THR A 41 -4.31 -0.24 -10.02
C THR A 41 -5.58 0.60 -9.96
N LEU A 42 -6.25 0.66 -8.79
CA LEU A 42 -7.39 1.56 -8.58
C LEU A 42 -6.96 3.04 -8.49
N LEU A 43 -5.74 3.32 -8.01
CA LEU A 43 -5.18 4.68 -7.99
C LEU A 43 -4.77 5.12 -9.40
N GLU A 44 -4.14 4.26 -10.21
CA GLU A 44 -3.83 4.52 -11.63
C GLU A 44 -5.12 4.85 -12.42
N ASP A 45 -6.16 4.03 -12.29
CA ASP A 45 -7.45 4.26 -12.95
C ASP A 45 -8.11 5.59 -12.54
N LEU A 46 -7.94 5.99 -11.28
CA LEU A 46 -8.45 7.27 -10.75
C LEU A 46 -7.58 8.46 -11.20
N GLN A 47 -6.27 8.30 -11.30
CA GLN A 47 -5.33 9.33 -11.75
C GLN A 47 -5.61 9.74 -13.19
N LEU A 48 -5.86 8.76 -14.06
CA LEU A 48 -6.20 8.96 -15.48
C LEU A 48 -7.61 9.57 -15.70
N LYS A 49 -8.38 9.80 -14.62
CA LYS A 49 -9.79 10.24 -14.66
C LYS A 49 -10.09 11.43 -13.76
N THR A 50 -9.05 12.09 -13.20
CA THR A 50 -9.24 13.34 -12.44
C THR A 50 -8.54 14.53 -13.11
N ASP A 51 -9.35 15.56 -13.38
CA ASP A 51 -8.91 16.87 -13.87
C ASP A 51 -8.49 17.81 -12.70
N ASP A 52 -8.76 17.43 -11.44
CA ASP A 52 -8.29 18.21 -10.27
C ASP A 52 -6.83 17.88 -9.98
N ILE A 53 -5.93 18.82 -10.33
CA ILE A 53 -4.49 18.73 -10.05
C ILE A 53 -4.15 18.51 -8.56
N TYR A 54 -4.97 19.03 -7.63
CA TYR A 54 -4.78 18.80 -6.19
C TYR A 54 -5.30 17.43 -5.72
N GLN A 55 -6.16 16.77 -6.50
CA GLN A 55 -6.52 15.38 -6.30
C GLN A 55 -5.46 14.47 -6.95
N ASN A 56 -5.03 14.77 -8.18
CA ASN A 56 -4.03 14.04 -8.94
C ASN A 56 -2.72 13.91 -8.16
N ASN A 57 -2.17 15.03 -7.65
CA ASN A 57 -0.95 15.03 -6.83
C ASN A 57 -1.06 14.11 -5.60
N ARG A 58 -2.23 14.05 -4.93
CA ARG A 58 -2.45 13.18 -3.77
C ARG A 58 -2.62 11.70 -4.12
N ILE A 59 -3.06 11.41 -5.34
CA ILE A 59 -3.10 10.05 -5.89
C ILE A 59 -1.67 9.61 -6.19
N VAL A 60 -0.87 10.48 -6.82
CA VAL A 60 0.56 10.28 -7.09
C VAL A 60 1.36 10.06 -5.79
N ASP A 61 1.14 10.87 -4.74
CA ASP A 61 1.74 10.65 -3.41
C ASP A 61 1.45 9.24 -2.86
N TYR A 62 0.27 8.67 -3.16
CA TYR A 62 -0.10 7.33 -2.73
C TYR A 62 0.51 6.24 -3.63
N ILE A 63 0.56 6.46 -4.95
CA ILE A 63 1.22 5.58 -5.92
C ILE A 63 2.69 5.43 -5.52
N PHE A 64 3.44 6.52 -5.33
CA PHE A 64 4.83 6.49 -4.89
C PHE A 64 5.02 5.83 -3.51
N HIS A 65 4.11 6.06 -2.55
CA HIS A 65 4.15 5.37 -1.27
C HIS A 65 3.98 3.84 -1.39
N LEU A 66 3.21 3.36 -2.38
CA LEU A 66 3.04 1.93 -2.65
C LEU A 66 4.24 1.36 -3.42
N GLU A 67 4.83 2.11 -4.35
CA GLU A 67 6.04 1.74 -5.09
C GLU A 67 7.24 1.59 -4.15
N ASP A 68 7.49 2.58 -3.28
CA ASP A 68 8.48 2.50 -2.20
C ASP A 68 8.28 1.21 -1.39
N TRP A 69 7.04 0.88 -1.05
CA TRP A 69 6.70 -0.30 -0.25
C TRP A 69 6.90 -1.61 -1.03
N PHE A 70 6.59 -1.66 -2.33
CA PHE A 70 6.86 -2.82 -3.17
C PHE A 70 8.37 -3.05 -3.33
N ALA A 71 9.16 -1.99 -3.53
CA ALA A 71 10.62 -2.09 -3.61
C ALA A 71 11.23 -2.62 -2.30
N GLN A 72 10.79 -2.09 -1.14
CA GLN A 72 11.18 -2.59 0.18
C GLN A 72 10.76 -4.06 0.41
N PHE A 73 9.59 -4.47 -0.09
CA PHE A 73 9.17 -5.86 -0.03
C PHE A 73 10.06 -6.75 -0.87
N GLU A 74 10.32 -6.37 -2.12
CA GLU A 74 10.98 -7.24 -3.10
C GLU A 74 12.49 -7.35 -2.84
N ASP A 75 13.14 -6.31 -2.31
CA ASP A 75 14.48 -6.42 -1.72
C ASP A 75 14.50 -7.41 -0.53
N LEU A 76 13.58 -7.28 0.43
CA LEU A 76 13.54 -8.14 1.61
C LEU A 76 13.15 -9.61 1.29
N GLU A 77 12.23 -9.83 0.34
CA GLU A 77 11.86 -11.13 -0.22
C GLU A 77 13.07 -11.83 -0.86
N ASN A 78 13.87 -11.10 -1.64
CA ASN A 78 15.08 -11.64 -2.28
C ASN A 78 16.25 -11.86 -1.30
N ARG A 79 16.43 -10.98 -0.29
CA ARG A 79 17.50 -11.09 0.71
C ARG A 79 17.25 -12.19 1.75
N LEU A 80 16.03 -12.29 2.29
CA LEU A 80 15.71 -13.27 3.33
C LEU A 80 15.36 -14.66 2.79
N LYS A 81 14.81 -14.75 1.57
CA LYS A 81 14.22 -15.99 1.00
C LYS A 81 13.26 -16.70 1.99
N PRO A 82 12.26 -15.97 2.53
CA PRO A 82 11.51 -16.38 3.71
C PRO A 82 10.58 -17.57 3.48
N THR A 83 10.43 -18.41 4.51
CA THR A 83 9.27 -19.29 4.67
C THR A 83 8.04 -18.48 5.10
N LEU A 84 6.84 -19.07 5.01
CA LEU A 84 5.59 -18.37 5.36
C LEU A 84 5.59 -17.78 6.79
N ASP A 85 6.18 -18.51 7.72
CA ASP A 85 6.34 -18.25 9.15
C ASP A 85 7.65 -17.51 9.52
N THR A 86 8.50 -17.16 8.55
CA THR A 86 9.65 -16.28 8.81
C THR A 86 9.18 -14.88 9.22
N GLU A 87 9.81 -14.28 10.24
CA GLU A 87 9.59 -12.87 10.61
C GLU A 87 10.05 -11.96 9.45
N PHE A 88 9.17 -11.04 9.03
CA PHE A 88 9.36 -10.24 7.82
C PHE A 88 9.10 -8.75 8.13
N VAL A 89 10.11 -8.07 8.67
CA VAL A 89 10.00 -6.68 9.15
C VAL A 89 10.66 -5.70 8.19
N PHE A 90 9.90 -4.68 7.81
CA PHE A 90 10.39 -3.55 7.02
C PHE A 90 11.03 -2.50 7.94
N GLU A 91 12.28 -2.14 7.68
CA GLU A 91 12.80 -0.83 8.07
C GLU A 91 12.41 0.19 7.00
N ARG A 92 11.83 1.32 7.40
CA ARG A 92 11.34 2.32 6.44
C ARG A 92 12.51 3.04 5.78
N LEU A 93 12.57 2.99 4.44
CA LEU A 93 13.53 3.78 3.65
C LEU A 93 13.51 5.26 4.03
N THR A 94 14.70 5.85 4.17
CA THR A 94 14.86 7.28 4.44
C THR A 94 14.28 8.08 3.28
N ASN A 95 13.54 9.15 3.58
CA ASN A 95 12.82 10.01 2.61
C ASN A 95 11.70 9.34 1.79
N SER A 96 11.35 8.07 2.02
CA SER A 96 10.19 7.42 1.37
C SER A 96 8.89 8.18 1.57
N PHE A 97 7.97 8.09 0.62
CA PHE A 97 6.66 8.73 0.67
C PHE A 97 5.83 8.24 1.86
N SER A 98 5.11 9.16 2.50
CA SER A 98 4.33 8.87 3.70
C SER A 98 2.90 8.46 3.34
N TYR A 99 2.38 7.41 3.99
CA TYR A 99 0.99 6.96 3.83
C TYR A 99 0.01 8.15 3.91
N PRO A 100 -0.74 8.47 2.83
CA PRO A 100 -1.38 9.78 2.67
C PRO A 100 -2.73 9.85 3.40
N LYS A 101 -2.66 9.92 4.73
CA LYS A 101 -3.82 9.96 5.65
C LYS A 101 -4.86 11.01 5.27
N GLU A 102 -4.44 12.20 4.82
CA GLU A 102 -5.34 13.29 4.47
C GLU A 102 -6.05 13.12 3.13
N PHE A 103 -5.48 12.33 2.20
CA PHE A 103 -6.20 11.89 0.99
C PHE A 103 -7.30 10.90 1.37
N ILE A 104 -6.95 9.89 2.16
CA ILE A 104 -7.86 8.80 2.56
C ILE A 104 -9.03 9.32 3.43
N LYS A 105 -8.82 10.38 4.23
CA LYS A 105 -9.91 11.08 4.93
C LYS A 105 -10.92 11.73 3.97
N LYS A 106 -10.49 12.21 2.81
CA LYS A 106 -11.31 12.92 1.80
C LYS A 106 -11.95 11.99 0.75
N LEU A 107 -11.71 10.68 0.85
CA LEU A 107 -12.44 9.64 0.10
C LEU A 107 -13.73 9.21 0.82
N LYS A 108 -14.07 9.79 1.98
CA LYS A 108 -15.28 9.50 2.75
C LYS A 108 -16.33 10.59 2.60
#